data_AF-A0A3C0WC61-F1
#
_entry.id   AF-A0A3C0WC61-F1
#
_cell.length_a   1.000
_cell.length_b   1.000
_cell.length_c   1.000
_cell.angle_alpha   90.00
_cell.angle_beta   90.00
_cell.angle_gamma   90.00
#
_symmetry.space_group_name_H-M   'P 1'
#
loop_
_entity.id
_entity.type
_entity.pdbx_description
1 polymer ?
#
loop_
_entity_poly.entity_id
_entity_poly.type
_entity_poly.pdbx_seq_one_letter_code
_entity_poly.pdbx_strand_id
1 'polypeptide(L)' 'MTELEKLDAGLEFDFWDEAVDARKQRAMTLCRQLNALPKGDREGRRAVLQELFGSVMPV' A
#
# COMPACT_ATOMS: atom_id res chain seq x y z
N MET A 1 20.74 -8.09 -4.41
CA MET A 1 19.39 -7.79 -3.91
C MET A 1 18.94 -6.50 -4.55
N THR A 2 17.69 -6.42 -5.01
CA THR A 2 17.06 -5.16 -5.41
C THR A 2 16.83 -4.25 -4.20
N GLU A 3 16.55 -2.97 -4.41
CA GLU A 3 16.23 -2.06 -3.30
C GLU A 3 14.94 -2.47 -2.58
N LEU A 4 13.97 -3.07 -3.29
CA LEU A 4 12.78 -3.67 -2.69
C LEU A 4 13.12 -4.88 -1.81
N GLU A 5 14.03 -5.75 -2.24
CA GLU A 5 14.46 -6.89 -1.41
C GLU A 5 15.22 -6.43 -0.15
N LYS A 6 16.02 -5.36 -0.24
CA LYS A 6 16.66 -4.75 0.94
C LYS A 6 15.64 -4.14 1.89
N LEU A 7 14.65 -3.41 1.35
CA LEU A 7 13.53 -2.87 2.11
C LEU A 7 12.76 -3.98 2.84
N ASP A 8 12.36 -5.04 2.14
CA ASP A 8 11.61 -6.16 2.71
C ASP A 8 12.44 -6.94 3.74
N ALA A 9 13.78 -6.96 3.60
CA ALA A 9 14.71 -7.56 4.56
C ALA A 9 15.10 -6.64 5.73
N GLY A 10 14.64 -5.38 5.76
CA GLY A 10 14.99 -4.41 6.81
C GLY A 10 16.44 -3.91 6.76
N LEU A 11 17.09 -3.99 5.60
CA LEU A 11 18.44 -3.49 5.36
C LEU A 11 18.41 -2.02 4.91
N GLU A 12 19.57 -1.36 4.91
CA GLU A 12 19.71 -0.04 4.28
C GLU A 12 19.38 -0.13 2.78
N PHE A 13 18.48 0.74 2.31
CA PHE A 13 17.99 0.79 0.93
C PHE A 13 17.91 2.25 0.46
N ASP A 14 17.96 2.46 -0.86
CA ASP A 14 17.74 3.80 -1.43
C ASP A 14 16.25 4.15 -1.41
N PHE A 15 15.90 5.15 -0.60
CA PHE A 15 14.53 5.65 -0.51
C PHE A 15 14.01 6.24 -1.82
N TRP A 16 14.89 6.74 -2.68
CA TRP A 16 14.55 7.38 -3.96
C TRP A 16 14.63 6.45 -5.17
N ASP A 17 14.97 5.17 -4.95
CA ASP A 17 14.92 4.15 -6.00
C ASP A 17 13.53 4.11 -6.65
N GLU A 18 13.49 3.94 -7.97
CA GLU A 18 12.27 4.01 -8.77
C GLU A 18 11.22 2.97 -8.33
N ALA A 19 11.65 1.74 -8.02
CA ALA A 19 10.73 0.68 -7.63
C ALA A 19 10.20 0.87 -6.20
N VAL A 20 11.05 1.37 -5.30
CA VAL A 20 10.66 1.79 -3.95
C VAL A 20 9.68 2.96 -4.02
N ASP A 21 9.92 3.96 -4.87
CA ASP A 21 9.03 5.10 -5.06
C ASP A 21 7.68 4.69 -5.64
N ALA A 22 7.67 3.86 -6.68
CA ALA A 22 6.45 3.34 -7.26
C ALA A 22 5.58 2.61 -6.21
N ARG A 23 6.18 1.82 -5.31
CA ARG A 23 5.45 1.14 -4.22
C ARG A 23 4.83 2.13 -3.24
N LYS A 24 5.56 3.18 -2.85
CA LYS A 24 5.05 4.26 -1.97
C LYS A 24 3.92 5.03 -2.66
N GLN A 25 4.08 5.42 -3.93
CA GLN A 25 3.07 6.16 -4.70
C GLN A 25 1.79 5.35 -4.87
N ARG A 26 1.89 4.05 -5.13
CA ARG A 26 0.73 3.14 -5.17
C ARG A 26 0.00 3.14 -3.82
N ALA A 27 0.71 2.97 -2.71
CA ALA A 27 0.10 2.99 -1.38
C ALA A 27 -0.58 4.34 -1.07
N MET A 28 0.06 5.48 -1.40
CA MET A 28 -0.54 6.81 -1.24
C MET A 28 -1.81 6.97 -2.07
N THR A 29 -1.84 6.45 -3.30
CA THR A 29 -3.01 6.49 -4.18
C THR A 29 -4.18 5.72 -3.58
N LEU A 30 -3.94 4.50 -3.11
CA LEU A 30 -4.97 3.67 -2.46
C LEU A 30 -5.47 4.31 -1.15
N CYS A 31 -4.59 4.92 -0.35
CA CYS A 31 -5.00 5.67 0.83
C CYS A 31 -5.92 6.86 0.47
N ARG A 32 -5.62 7.59 -0.61
CA ARG A 32 -6.51 8.68 -1.09
C ARG A 32 -7.86 8.13 -1.54
N GLN A 33 -7.90 7.01 -2.27
CA GLN A 33 -9.13 6.35 -2.67
C GLN A 33 -9.96 5.93 -1.45
N LEU A 34 -9.35 5.28 -0.46
CA LEU A 34 -10.03 4.85 0.77
C LEU A 34 -10.63 6.04 1.55
N ASN A 35 -9.91 7.16 1.60
CA ASN A 35 -10.35 8.37 2.30
C ASN A 35 -11.48 9.11 1.58
N ALA A 36 -11.58 8.96 0.26
CA ALA A 36 -12.66 9.54 -0.53
C ALA A 36 -13.98 8.75 -0.44
N LEU A 37 -13.93 7.47 -0.05
CA LEU A 37 -15.13 6.64 0.08
C LEU A 37 -16.00 7.04 1.28
N PRO A 38 -17.34 7.02 1.14
CA PRO A 38 -18.25 7.23 2.26
C PRO A 38 -17.97 6.26 3.40
N LYS A 39 -18.05 6.73 4.65
CA LYS A 39 -17.79 5.87 5.83
C LYS A 39 -18.72 4.65 5.91
N GLY A 40 -19.94 4.76 5.37
CA GLY A 40 -20.92 3.67 5.32
C GLY A 40 -20.69 2.64 4.21
N ASP A 41 -19.83 2.93 3.23
CA ASP A 41 -19.51 2.01 2.14
C ASP A 41 -18.55 0.91 2.61
N ARG A 42 -19.07 -0.07 3.35
CA ARG A 42 -18.27 -1.15 3.92
C ARG A 42 -17.59 -1.99 2.85
N GLU A 43 -18.28 -2.26 1.74
CA GLU A 43 -17.76 -3.13 0.68
C GLU A 43 -16.66 -2.45 -0.13
N GLY A 44 -16.90 -1.20 -0.60
CA GLY A 44 -15.88 -0.45 -1.32
C GLY A 44 -14.64 -0.20 -0.47
N ARG A 45 -14.83 0.15 0.82
CA ARG A 45 -13.71 0.34 1.75
C ARG A 45 -12.93 -0.97 1.97
N ARG A 46 -13.60 -2.11 2.10
CA ARG A 46 -12.95 -3.43 2.23
C ARG A 46 -12.16 -3.80 0.97
N ALA A 47 -12.69 -3.52 -0.22
CA ALA A 47 -11.99 -3.77 -1.48
C ALA A 47 -10.67 -2.99 -1.57
N VAL A 48 -10.68 -1.68 -1.25
CA VAL A 48 -9.46 -0.87 -1.27
C VAL A 48 -8.46 -1.33 -0.21
N LEU A 49 -8.93 -1.73 0.98
CA LEU A 49 -8.06 -2.27 2.03
C LEU A 49 -7.39 -3.59 1.62
N GLN A 50 -8.14 -4.48 0.96
CA GLN A 50 -7.60 -5.75 0.43
C GLN A 50 -6.52 -5.48 -0.62
N GLU A 51 -6.72 -4.48 -1.48
CA GLU A 51 -5.73 -4.09 -2.48
C GLU A 51 -4.48 -3.42 -1.88
N LEU A 52 -4.65 -2.64 -0.81
CA LEU A 52 -3.57 -1.95 -0.11
C LEU A 52 -2.66 -2.90 0.66
N PHE A 53 -3.25 -3.83 1.43
CA PHE A 53 -2.52 -4.70 2.34
C PHE A 53 -2.32 -6.13 1.80
N GLY A 54 -2.93 -6.47 0.67
CA GLY A 54 -2.92 -7.83 0.10
C GLY A 54 -3.80 -8.83 0.85
N SER A 55 -4.15 -8.55 2.11
CA SER A 55 -5.12 -9.30 2.91
C SER A 55 -5.74 -8.39 3.97
N VAL A 56 -7.03 -8.60 4.27
CA VAL A 56 -7.72 -7.99 5.42
C VAL A 56 -8.39 -9.09 6.21
N MET A 57 -8.21 -9.12 7.53
CA MET A 57 -8.96 -10.06 8.38
C MET A 57 -10.45 -9.73 8.35
N PRO A 58 -11.34 -10.73 8.30
CA PRO A 58 -12.75 -10.51 8.58
C PRO A 58 -12.91 -10.07 10.04
N VAL A 59 -13.68 -8.99 10.24
CA VAL A 59 -14.10 -8.50 11.57
C VAL A 59 -15.38 -9.22 11.98
#